data_AF-A0A8R1Z1D3-F1
#
_entry.id   AF-A0A8R1Z1D3-F1
#
_cell.length_a   1.000
_cell.length_b   1.000
_cell.length_c   1.000
_cell.angle_alpha   90.00
_cell.angle_beta   90.00
_cell.angle_gamma   90.00
#
_symmetry.space_group_name_H-M   'P 1'
#
loop_
_entity.id
_entity.type
_entity.pdbx_description
1 polymer ?
#
loop_
_entity_poly.entity_id
_entity_poly.type
_entity_poly.pdbx_seq_one_letter_code
_entity_poly.pdbx_strand_id
1 'polypeptide(L)'
;MIQYIEITPKMMWLVDKPGWMVYFIPSTYNLLSRIASVFMFTLVIFFSAGSVTLIISISKYISQMSSTSSRSHVVHTIALRNLILQFIIFSLFLSLPTLIIVTPLLFALDSGTTFFQISESILCSHGLANSIVTIAFNSNFKRAITEHFLWNSLAGIQNSRAGKRQSIIGINQHRPSISLY
;
A
#
# COMPACT_ATOMS: atom_id res chain seq x y z
N MET A 1 15.80 31.36 23.47
CA MET A 1 17.05 30.57 23.37
C MET A 1 16.83 29.57 22.25
N ILE A 2 17.41 29.81 21.07
CA ILE A 2 17.27 28.93 19.92
C ILE A 2 18.17 27.72 20.19
N GLN A 3 17.58 26.55 20.46
CA GLN A 3 18.34 25.30 20.51
C GLN A 3 18.90 25.06 19.11
N TYR A 4 20.22 24.92 18.99
CA TYR A 4 20.87 24.47 17.76
C TYR A 4 20.33 23.08 17.44
N ILE A 5 19.58 22.96 16.35
CA ILE A 5 19.04 21.68 15.91
C ILE A 5 20.12 20.97 15.11
N GLU A 6 20.51 19.79 15.59
CA GLU A 6 21.51 18.94 14.93
C GLU A 6 20.90 18.37 13.64
N ILE A 7 21.32 18.90 12.48
CA ILE A 7 20.83 18.44 11.17
C ILE A 7 21.46 17.07 10.91
N THR A 8 20.63 16.03 10.87
CA THR A 8 21.11 14.69 10.54
C THR A 8 21.36 14.52 9.04
N PRO A 9 22.29 13.65 8.61
CA PRO A 9 22.57 13.39 7.18
C PRO A 9 21.35 12.97 6.38
N LYS A 10 20.39 12.31 7.04
CA LYS A 10 19.12 11.86 6.45
C LYS A 10 18.18 13.04 6.13
N MET A 11 18.18 14.08 6.97
CA MET A 11 17.40 15.31 6.72
C MET A 11 17.98 16.11 5.55
N MET A 12 19.31 16.20 5.44
CA MET A 12 19.94 16.83 4.26
C MET A 12 19.59 16.09 2.97
N TRP A 13 19.67 14.76 2.98
CA TRP A 13 19.31 13.95 1.81
C TRP A 13 17.84 14.15 1.36
N LEU A 14 16.92 14.37 2.31
CA LEU A 14 15.51 14.65 2.02
C LEU A 14 15.30 16.06 1.42
N VAL A 15 16.03 17.07 1.90
CA VAL A 15 15.97 18.44 1.35
C VAL A 15 16.43 18.49 -0.11
N ASP A 16 17.40 17.65 -0.48
CA ASP A 16 17.92 17.57 -1.85
C ASP A 16 16.94 16.93 -2.86
N LYS A 17 15.79 16.41 -2.41
CA LYS A 17 14.78 15.81 -3.29
C LYS A 17 13.70 16.84 -3.68
N PRO A 18 13.39 16.99 -4.98
CA PRO A 18 12.33 17.89 -5.42
C PRO A 18 10.98 17.46 -4.82
N GLY A 19 10.25 18.42 -4.25
CA GLY A 19 8.92 18.21 -3.65
C GLY A 19 8.93 17.88 -2.15
N TRP A 20 10.08 17.81 -1.51
CA TRP A 20 10.19 17.58 -0.06
C TRP A 20 10.60 18.88 0.65
N MET A 21 9.89 19.21 1.72
CA MET A 21 10.24 20.34 2.60
C MET A 21 10.32 19.82 4.03
N VAL A 22 11.45 20.09 4.69
CA VAL A 22 11.68 19.70 6.08
C VAL A 22 11.20 20.84 6.97
N TYR A 23 10.15 20.59 7.74
CA TYR A 23 9.62 21.55 8.71
C TYR A 23 10.03 21.14 10.12
N PHE A 24 10.60 22.08 10.87
CA PHE A 24 10.81 21.90 12.29
C PHE A 24 9.54 22.28 13.03
N ILE A 25 8.92 21.32 13.70
CA ILE A 25 7.84 21.59 14.64
C ILE A 25 8.51 21.84 15.99
N PRO A 26 8.59 23.10 16.47
CA PRO A 26 9.13 23.34 17.80
C PRO A 26 8.28 22.58 18.82
N SER A 27 8.91 21.80 19.69
CA SER A 27 8.21 21.00 20.72
C SER A 27 7.56 21.86 21.82
N THR A 28 7.62 23.18 21.69
CA THR A 28 6.87 24.09 22.55
C THR A 28 5.38 23.94 22.25
N TYR A 29 4.65 23.38 23.21
CA TYR A 29 3.18 23.33 23.24
C TYR A 29 2.59 24.75 23.20
N ASN A 30 2.58 25.37 22.03
CA ASN A 30 1.99 26.69 21.83
C ASN A 30 0.47 26.54 21.72
N LEU A 31 -0.28 27.57 22.16
CA LEU A 31 -1.74 27.59 22.08
C LEU A 31 -2.25 27.24 20.67
N LEU A 32 -1.55 27.72 19.64
CA LEU A 32 -1.88 27.45 18.24
C LEU A 32 -1.78 25.96 17.88
N SER A 33 -0.78 25.21 18.38
CA SER A 33 -0.66 23.78 18.09
C SER A 33 -1.75 22.97 18.79
N ARG A 34 -2.21 23.40 19.97
CA ARG A 34 -3.37 22.81 20.66
C ARG A 34 -4.68 23.10 19.93
N ILE A 35 -4.88 24.31 19.42
CA ILE A 35 -6.07 24.65 18.63
C ILE A 35 -6.08 23.83 17.33
N ALA A 36 -4.94 23.74 16.64
CA ALA A 36 -4.79 22.93 15.44
C ALA A 36 -5.04 21.44 15.71
N SER A 37 -4.55 20.90 16.84
CA SER A 37 -4.77 19.50 17.21
C SER A 37 -6.25 19.21 17.51
N VAL A 38 -6.95 20.11 18.20
CA VAL A 38 -8.41 20.01 18.43
C VAL A 38 -9.18 20.02 17.11
N PHE A 39 -8.82 20.92 16.19
CA PHE A 39 -9.45 21.00 14.88
C PHE A 39 -9.22 19.72 14.06
N MET A 40 -7.98 19.23 14.00
CA MET A 40 -7.65 17.98 13.29
C MET A 40 -8.36 16.78 13.90
N PHE A 41 -8.44 16.69 15.23
CA PHE A 41 -9.19 15.64 15.92
C PHE A 41 -10.68 15.66 15.54
N THR A 42 -11.26 16.86 15.54
CA THR A 42 -12.67 17.08 15.17
C THR A 42 -12.92 16.65 13.72
N LEU A 43 -12.02 17.03 12.79
CA LEU A 43 -12.08 16.59 11.40
C LEU A 43 -12.04 15.07 11.25
N VAL A 44 -11.16 14.38 12.00
CA VAL A 44 -11.08 12.91 11.97
C VAL A 44 -12.38 12.28 12.44
N ILE A 45 -13.02 12.81 13.49
CA ILE A 45 -14.33 12.33 13.97
C ILE A 45 -15.40 12.51 12.89
N PHE A 46 -15.50 13.70 12.29
CA PHE A 46 -16.47 13.97 11.22
C PHE A 46 -16.24 13.08 10.00
N PHE A 47 -14.98 12.90 9.60
CA PHE A 47 -14.61 12.00 8.51
C PHE A 47 -15.01 10.55 8.82
N SER A 48 -14.75 10.07 10.04
CA SER A 48 -15.14 8.72 10.48
C SER A 48 -16.65 8.54 10.48
N ALA A 49 -17.41 9.50 11.03
CA ALA A 49 -18.86 9.47 11.03
C ALA A 49 -19.43 9.47 9.60
N GLY A 50 -18.93 10.37 8.74
CA GLY A 50 -19.31 10.45 7.34
C GLY A 50 -19.01 9.17 6.56
N SER A 51 -17.85 8.54 6.82
CA SER A 51 -17.47 7.25 6.24
C SER A 51 -18.47 6.15 6.59
N VAL A 52 -18.89 6.07 7.85
CA VAL A 52 -19.90 5.09 8.31
C VAL A 52 -21.26 5.37 7.65
N THR A 53 -21.70 6.63 7.61
CA THR A 53 -22.97 7.01 6.97
C THR A 53 -22.97 6.69 5.47
N LEU A 54 -21.84 6.88 4.78
CA LEU A 54 -21.67 6.53 3.38
C LEU A 54 -21.83 5.02 3.17
N ILE A 55 -21.14 4.20 3.98
CA ILE A 55 -21.24 2.72 3.91
C ILE A 55 -22.68 2.26 4.12
N ILE A 56 -23.39 2.83 5.10
CA ILE A 56 -24.80 2.50 5.37
C ILE A 56 -25.68 2.90 4.18
N SER A 57 -25.50 4.10 3.64
CA SER A 57 -26.30 4.60 2.52
C SER A 57 -26.10 3.76 1.26
N ILE A 58 -24.87 3.40 0.94
CA ILE A 58 -24.53 2.51 -0.19
C ILE A 58 -25.17 1.13 0.02
N SER A 59 -25.07 0.58 1.23
CA SER A 59 -25.65 -0.73 1.55
C SER A 59 -27.17 -0.73 1.40
N LYS A 60 -27.85 0.33 1.87
CA LYS A 60 -29.29 0.51 1.71
C LYS A 60 -29.70 0.66 0.24
N TYR A 61 -29.01 1.53 -0.50
CA TYR A 61 -29.27 1.76 -1.92
C TYR A 61 -29.24 0.45 -2.72
N ILE A 62 -28.27 -0.42 -2.42
CA ILE A 62 -28.11 -1.69 -3.13
C ILE A 62 -29.16 -2.72 -2.71
N SER A 63 -29.55 -2.76 -1.44
CA SER A 63 -30.65 -3.62 -0.99
C SER A 63 -31.99 -3.32 -1.68
N GLN A 64 -32.14 -2.10 -2.19
CA GLN A 64 -33.33 -1.64 -2.91
C GLN A 64 -33.22 -1.80 -4.43
N MET A 65 -32.03 -2.17 -4.94
CA MET A 65 -31.78 -2.26 -6.37
C MET A 65 -32.32 -3.58 -6.91
N SER A 66 -33.26 -3.52 -7.85
CA SER A 66 -33.80 -4.72 -8.48
C SER A 66 -32.78 -5.34 -9.42
N SER A 67 -32.28 -6.54 -9.08
CA SER A 67 -31.38 -7.27 -9.97
C SER A 67 -32.18 -7.98 -11.05
N THR A 68 -31.77 -7.83 -12.31
CA THR A 68 -32.35 -8.55 -13.46
C THR A 68 -31.89 -10.02 -13.55
N SER A 69 -30.85 -10.45 -12.82
CA SER A 69 -30.48 -11.86 -12.71
C SER A 69 -29.73 -12.21 -11.42
N SER A 70 -30.00 -13.40 -10.88
CA SER A 70 -29.39 -13.92 -9.64
C SER A 70 -27.86 -13.96 -9.69
N ARG A 71 -27.28 -14.27 -10.87
CA ARG A 71 -25.82 -14.28 -11.08
C ARG A 71 -25.22 -12.87 -11.03
N SER A 72 -25.91 -11.86 -11.59
CA SER A 72 -25.45 -10.47 -11.50
C SER A 72 -25.48 -9.98 -10.05
N HIS A 73 -26.52 -10.33 -9.29
CA HIS A 73 -26.66 -9.95 -7.89
C HIS A 73 -25.50 -10.45 -7.02
N VAL A 74 -25.09 -11.72 -7.21
CA VAL A 74 -23.94 -12.30 -6.50
C VAL A 74 -22.64 -11.57 -6.84
N VAL A 75 -22.39 -11.30 -8.13
CA VAL A 75 -21.17 -10.61 -8.56
C VAL A 75 -21.12 -9.17 -8.03
N HIS A 76 -22.23 -8.43 -8.11
CA HIS A 76 -22.34 -7.07 -7.57
C HIS A 76 -22.14 -7.04 -6.05
N THR A 77 -22.71 -8.00 -5.32
CA THR A 77 -22.56 -8.09 -3.86
C THR A 77 -21.10 -8.31 -3.46
N ILE A 78 -20.39 -9.19 -4.18
CA ILE A 78 -18.95 -9.44 -3.94
C ILE A 78 -18.11 -8.20 -4.25
N ALA A 79 -18.34 -7.56 -5.41
CA ALA A 79 -17.61 -6.36 -5.79
C ALA A 79 -17.82 -5.22 -4.78
N LEU A 80 -19.04 -5.04 -4.29
CA LEU A 80 -19.35 -4.04 -3.28
C LEU A 80 -18.67 -4.32 -1.94
N ARG A 81 -18.73 -5.56 -1.47
CA ARG A 81 -18.05 -5.98 -0.24
C ARG A 81 -16.55 -5.65 -0.32
N ASN A 82 -15.94 -5.91 -1.48
CA ASN A 82 -14.53 -5.61 -1.71
C ASN A 82 -14.27 -4.10 -1.69
N LEU A 83 -15.13 -3.31 -2.33
CA LEU A 83 -15.05 -1.85 -2.32
C LEU A 83 -15.17 -1.27 -0.90
N ILE A 84 -16.13 -1.75 -0.11
CA ILE A 84 -16.33 -1.34 1.28
C ILE A 84 -15.10 -1.69 2.12
N LEU A 85 -14.54 -2.90 1.96
CA LEU A 85 -13.32 -3.30 2.67
C LEU A 85 -12.12 -2.43 2.29
N GLN A 86 -11.92 -2.14 1.00
CA GLN A 86 -10.87 -1.22 0.54
C GLN A 86 -11.04 0.18 1.12
N PHE A 87 -12.27 0.68 1.14
CA PHE A 87 -12.59 1.99 1.69
C PHE A 87 -12.34 2.05 3.20
N ILE A 88 -12.75 1.04 3.98
CA ILE A 88 -12.47 0.96 5.42
C ILE A 88 -10.97 1.00 5.68
N ILE A 89 -10.20 0.22 4.93
CA ILE A 89 -8.75 0.14 5.11
C ILE A 89 -8.11 1.47 4.75
N PHE A 90 -8.49 2.08 3.63
CA PHE A 90 -8.05 3.42 3.26
C PHE A 90 -8.35 4.45 4.38
N SER A 91 -9.57 4.48 4.89
CA SER A 91 -9.98 5.39 5.95
C SER A 91 -9.21 5.17 7.25
N LEU A 92 -8.90 3.92 7.62
CA LEU A 92 -8.08 3.60 8.80
C LEU A 92 -6.64 4.08 8.63
N PHE A 93 -6.02 3.83 7.48
CA PHE A 93 -4.64 4.26 7.21
C PHE A 93 -4.49 5.78 7.09
N LEU A 94 -5.58 6.52 6.84
CA LEU A 94 -5.58 7.98 6.86
C LEU A 94 -5.84 8.56 8.26
N SER A 95 -6.79 7.98 9.00
CA SER A 95 -7.22 8.50 10.31
C SER A 95 -6.30 8.10 11.47
N LEU A 96 -5.78 6.86 11.48
CA LEU A 96 -4.92 6.36 12.57
C LEU A 96 -3.61 7.15 12.72
N PRO A 97 -2.81 7.39 11.66
CA PRO A 97 -1.58 8.18 11.78
C PRO A 97 -1.84 9.59 12.31
N THR A 98 -2.95 10.19 11.86
CA THR A 98 -3.40 11.51 12.29
C THR A 98 -3.75 11.52 13.78
N LEU A 99 -4.51 10.54 14.26
CA LEU A 99 -4.86 10.40 15.68
C LEU A 99 -3.62 10.20 16.56
N ILE A 100 -2.66 9.39 16.11
CA ILE A 100 -1.42 9.11 16.85
C ILE A 100 -0.57 10.37 17.01
N ILE A 101 -0.53 11.26 16.01
CA ILE A 101 0.18 12.54 16.09
C ILE A 101 -0.59 13.56 16.95
N VAL A 102 -1.92 13.59 16.82
CA VAL A 102 -2.77 14.59 17.47
C VAL A 102 -2.99 14.29 18.96
N THR A 103 -3.01 13.02 19.37
CA THR A 103 -3.27 12.59 20.75
C THR A 103 -2.25 13.19 21.74
N PRO A 104 -0.93 13.07 21.53
CA PRO A 104 0.03 13.69 22.44
C PRO A 104 -0.10 15.22 22.53
N LEU A 105 -0.47 15.88 21.43
CA LEU A 105 -0.68 17.33 21.39
C LEU A 105 -1.92 17.76 22.21
N LEU A 106 -2.98 16.95 22.20
CA LEU A 106 -4.21 17.19 22.98
C LEU A 106 -3.99 17.01 24.48
N PHE A 107 -3.27 15.96 24.88
CA PHE A 107 -3.08 15.60 26.29
C PHE A 107 -1.78 16.15 26.89
N ALA A 108 -1.03 16.96 26.14
CA ALA A 108 0.29 17.48 26.53
C ALA A 108 1.26 16.37 26.98
N LEU A 109 1.25 15.25 26.27
CA LEU A 109 2.10 14.09 26.58
C LEU A 109 3.46 14.25 25.91
N ASP A 110 4.52 14.20 26.72
CA ASP A 110 5.88 14.23 26.22
C ASP A 110 6.17 12.94 25.43
N SER A 111 6.20 13.09 24.10
CA SER A 111 6.08 11.99 23.15
C SER A 111 7.35 11.78 22.34
N GLY A 112 8.31 12.71 22.43
CA GLY A 112 9.54 12.70 21.65
C GLY A 112 9.27 12.43 20.16
N THR A 113 10.13 11.61 19.54
CA THR A 113 9.98 11.19 18.15
C THR A 113 9.17 9.90 17.97
N THR A 114 8.83 9.20 19.06
CA THR A 114 8.27 7.84 19.02
C THR A 114 6.90 7.80 18.32
N PHE A 115 6.00 8.73 18.66
CA PHE A 115 4.66 8.78 18.04
C PHE A 115 4.73 9.14 16.55
N PHE A 116 5.69 9.98 16.16
CA PHE A 116 5.92 10.30 14.76
C PHE A 116 6.42 9.08 13.99
N GLN A 117 7.38 8.33 14.53
CA GLN A 117 7.89 7.10 13.90
C GLN A 117 6.80 6.03 13.76
N ILE A 118 5.95 5.86 14.78
CA ILE A 118 4.80 4.94 14.72
C ILE A 118 3.83 5.39 13.61
N SER A 119 3.49 6.68 13.57
CA SER A 119 2.60 7.25 12.56
C SER A 119 3.14 7.07 11.14
N GLU A 120 4.43 7.36 10.92
CA GLU A 120 5.13 7.13 9.65
C GLU A 120 5.09 5.65 9.25
N SER A 121 5.38 4.73 10.17
CA SER A 121 5.36 3.29 9.89
C SER A 121 4.00 2.78 9.43
N ILE A 122 2.91 3.29 10.03
CA ILE A 122 1.54 2.95 9.65
C ILE A 122 1.26 3.51 8.25
N LEU A 123 1.58 4.78 8.00
CA LEU A 123 1.34 5.40 6.69
C LEU A 123 2.13 4.69 5.58
N CYS A 124 3.39 4.33 5.79
CA CYS A 124 4.20 3.59 4.83
C CYS A 124 3.65 2.17 4.56
N SER A 125 3.01 1.56 5.55
CA SER A 125 2.43 0.22 5.43
C SER A 125 1.12 0.18 4.64
N HIS A 126 0.52 1.34 4.31
CA HIS A 126 -0.77 1.40 3.59
C HIS A 126 -0.71 0.72 2.21
N GLY A 127 0.41 0.86 1.49
CA GLY A 127 0.59 0.26 0.16
C GLY A 127 0.59 -1.27 0.21
N LEU A 128 1.17 -1.85 1.27
CA LEU A 128 1.13 -3.28 1.53
C LEU A 128 -0.29 -3.73 1.89
N ALA A 129 -0.99 -3.01 2.76
CA ALA A 129 -2.36 -3.32 3.13
C ALA A 129 -3.31 -3.32 1.91
N ASN A 130 -3.22 -2.29 1.05
CA ASN A 130 -4.01 -2.23 -0.19
C ASN A 130 -3.70 -3.40 -1.13
N SER A 131 -2.44 -3.80 -1.23
CA SER A 131 -2.01 -4.95 -2.03
C SER A 131 -2.58 -6.26 -1.48
N ILE A 132 -2.51 -6.48 -0.16
CA ILE A 132 -3.06 -7.66 0.52
C ILE A 132 -4.57 -7.77 0.30
N VAL A 133 -5.30 -6.67 0.44
CA VAL A 133 -6.75 -6.63 0.23
C VAL A 133 -7.09 -6.96 -1.22
N THR A 134 -6.35 -6.40 -2.16
CA THR A 134 -6.55 -6.67 -3.58
C THR A 134 -6.29 -8.15 -3.88
N ILE A 135 -5.24 -8.75 -3.34
CA ILE A 135 -4.94 -10.18 -3.51
C ILE A 135 -6.00 -11.07 -2.86
N ALA A 136 -6.44 -10.73 -1.64
CA ALA A 136 -7.38 -11.56 -0.87
C ALA A 136 -8.80 -11.53 -1.45
N PHE A 137 -9.22 -10.40 -2.00
CA PHE A 137 -10.63 -10.15 -2.33
C PHE A 137 -10.91 -10.01 -3.82
N ASN A 138 -9.94 -9.62 -4.65
CA ASN A 138 -10.13 -9.55 -6.11
C ASN A 138 -9.76 -10.90 -6.76
N SER A 139 -10.77 -11.71 -7.07
CA SER A 139 -10.61 -13.02 -7.71
C SER A 139 -9.91 -12.96 -9.07
N ASN A 140 -10.11 -11.89 -9.85
CA ASN A 140 -9.45 -11.70 -11.14
C ASN A 140 -7.96 -11.42 -10.95
N PHE A 141 -7.61 -10.57 -9.98
CA PHE A 141 -6.22 -10.27 -9.65
C PHE A 141 -5.50 -11.48 -9.06
N LYS A 142 -6.16 -12.23 -8.17
CA LYS A 142 -5.67 -13.49 -7.62
C LYS A 142 -5.40 -14.51 -8.73
N ARG A 143 -6.31 -14.62 -9.71
CA ARG A 143 -6.12 -15.52 -10.87
C ARG A 143 -4.92 -15.11 -11.71
N ALA A 144 -4.79 -13.83 -12.04
CA ALA A 144 -3.66 -13.30 -12.81
C ALA A 144 -2.31 -13.54 -12.10
N ILE A 145 -2.24 -13.32 -10.79
CA ILE A 145 -1.05 -13.62 -9.98
C ILE A 145 -0.74 -15.11 -9.99
N THR A 146 -1.74 -15.95 -9.79
CA THR A 146 -1.56 -17.42 -9.75
C THR A 146 -1.08 -17.93 -11.11
N GLU A 147 -1.65 -17.44 -12.20
CA GLU A 147 -1.23 -17.74 -13.58
C GLU A 147 0.21 -17.29 -13.84
N HIS A 148 0.60 -16.10 -13.38
CA HIS A 148 1.97 -15.59 -13.53
C HIS A 148 3.00 -16.42 -12.72
N PHE A 149 2.67 -16.79 -11.48
CA PHE A 149 3.55 -17.65 -10.66
C PHE A 149 3.65 -19.07 -11.22
N LEU A 150 2.55 -19.64 -11.70
CA LEU A 150 2.54 -20.95 -12.37
C LEU A 150 3.37 -20.91 -13.65
N TRP A 151 3.23 -19.87 -14.47
CA TRP A 151 4.02 -19.70 -15.69
C TRP A 151 5.52 -19.62 -15.39
N ASN A 152 5.92 -18.83 -14.40
CA ASN A 152 7.33 -18.69 -14.02
C ASN A 152 7.89 -19.96 -13.36
N SER A 153 7.08 -20.71 -12.60
CA SER A 153 7.53 -21.99 -12.04
C SER A 153 7.67 -23.06 -13.13
N LEU A 154 6.77 -23.09 -14.10
CA LEU A 154 6.84 -23.98 -15.27
C LEU A 154 8.00 -23.62 -16.20
N ALA A 155 8.28 -22.33 -16.42
CA ALA A 155 9.45 -21.86 -17.17
C ALA A 155 10.76 -22.24 -16.47
N GLY A 156 10.82 -22.16 -15.13
CA GLY A 156 11.95 -22.65 -14.33
C GLY A 156 12.16 -24.17 -14.44
N ILE A 157 11.09 -24.96 -14.54
CA ILE A 157 11.13 -26.41 -14.74
C ILE A 157 11.58 -26.77 -16.16
N GLN A 158 11.14 -26.04 -17.19
CA GLN A 158 11.60 -26.24 -18.57
C GLN A 158 13.08 -25.88 -18.75
N ASN A 159 13.54 -24.77 -18.16
CA ASN A 159 14.95 -24.39 -18.22
C ASN A 159 15.85 -25.35 -17.40
N SER A 160 15.33 -25.95 -16.33
CA SER A 160 16.04 -27.00 -15.57
C SER A 160 16.09 -28.35 -16.29
N ARG A 161 15.13 -28.65 -17.18
CA ARG A 161 15.14 -29.87 -18.03
C ARG A 161 15.95 -29.68 -19.31
N ALA A 162 16.07 -28.47 -19.83
CA ALA A 162 16.92 -28.15 -20.98
C ALA A 162 18.43 -28.22 -20.64
N GLY A 163 18.81 -27.97 -19.39
CA GLY A 163 20.20 -28.07 -18.92
C GLY A 163 20.74 -29.50 -18.71
N LYS A 164 19.95 -30.55 -18.95
CA LYS A 164 20.35 -31.96 -18.73
C LYS A 164 20.40 -32.82 -19.99
N ARG A 165 20.45 -32.20 -21.18
CA ARG A 165 20.78 -32.87 -22.46
C ARG A 165 22.12 -32.38 -23.00
N GLN A 166 23.18 -32.59 -22.24
CA GLN A 166 24.52 -32.69 -22.79
C GLN A 166 25.10 -34.03 -22.35
N SER A 167 24.78 -35.08 -23.09
CA SER A 167 25.62 -36.28 -23.12
C SER A 167 25.59 -36.93 -24.50
N ILE A 168 26.69 -36.72 -25.22
CA ILE A 168 27.41 -37.73 -26.01
C ILE A 168 26.63 -38.37 -27.16
N ILE A 169 26.83 -37.84 -28.38
CA ILE A 169 27.23 -38.65 -29.55
C ILE A 169 28.26 -37.82 -30.33
N GLY A 170 29.52 -38.28 -30.32
CA GLY A 170 30.54 -37.78 -31.24
C GLY A 170 30.50 -38.58 -32.53
N ILE A 171 30.57 -37.92 -33.68
CA ILE A 171 31.22 -38.44 -34.88
C ILE A 171 32.07 -37.33 -35.46
N ASN A 172 33.37 -37.59 -35.45
CA ASN A 172 34.46 -36.79 -35.97
C ASN A 172 34.55 -37.05 -37.48
N GLN A 173 34.35 -36.06 -38.35
CA GLN A 173 34.82 -36.12 -39.74
C GLN A 173 35.31 -34.76 -40.22
N HIS A 174 36.61 -34.57 -40.05
CA HIS A 174 37.44 -33.86 -41.02
C HIS A 174 37.19 -34.39 -42.45
N ARG A 175 36.93 -33.50 -43.41
CA ARG A 175 37.50 -33.60 -44.77
C ARG A 175 37.48 -32.24 -45.48
N PRO A 176 38.38 -32.03 -46.46
CA PRO A 176 39.00 -30.75 -46.76
C PRO A 176 38.37 -30.04 -47.97
N SER A 177 38.76 -28.78 -48.11
CA SER A 177 38.60 -27.92 -49.28
C SER A 177 38.95 -28.62 -50.59
N ILE A 178 38.04 -28.56 -51.56
CA ILE A 178 38.37 -28.61 -52.99
C ILE A 178 37.62 -27.45 -53.66
N SER A 179 38.40 -26.47 -54.08
CA SER A 179 38.04 -25.49 -55.10
C SER A 179 37.90 -26.19 -56.44
N LEU A 180 36.86 -25.89 -57.20
CA LEU A 180 36.85 -26.10 -58.63
C LEU A 180 36.52 -24.78 -59.31
N TYR A 181 37.44 -24.43 -60.23
CA TYR A 181 37.18 -23.60 -61.40
C TYR A 181 35.95 -24.09 -62.17
#